data_AF-A0A7J4TWT0-F1
#
_entry.id   AF-A0A7J4TWT0-F1
#
_cell.length_a   1.000
_cell.length_b   1.000
_cell.length_c   1.000
_cell.angle_alpha   90.00
_cell.angle_beta   90.00
_cell.angle_gamma   90.00
#
_symmetry.space_group_name_H-M   'P 1'
#
loop_
_entity.id
_entity.type
_entity.pdbx_description
1 polymer ?
#
loop_
_entity_poly.entity_id
_entity_poly.type
_entity_poly.pdbx_seq_one_letter_code
_entity_poly.pdbx_strand_id
1 'polypeptide(L)'
;MSEQGDVLGRIRETLKEEGREAAIEAIEAALKDHPEDGLLWLEAADLHLPPRSRGRPIDPDLSQCANAVRCLRSAVSFNPDLDEAWALGGLILVDHLGMMEDALEWWEEYRVLKPESPAPMIEQVAILARYGEYAAASKIMDSIENLDQNTLTKSQKRRTADVGRSLKDALGLRQKDVFRPQDPNHPRWEKIERYRNQKPVSQTYFLFFMIAPLVFVLGFIASAALAPYGARGQVATFLIILTAFFTMTRVSEPLFRWMNRNATDLDRALDIEMASGKVCIPENIREGRLHKSMLKYRPPAWIERHSRIVAEGQRMQRRWTTGFTSK
;
A
#
# COMPACT_ATOMS: atom_id res chain seq x y z
N MET A 1 22.85 20.93 26.26
CA MET A 1 22.49 19.61 25.73
C MET A 1 21.59 18.98 26.77
N SER A 2 20.33 18.68 26.43
CA SER A 2 19.43 18.03 27.38
C SER A 2 19.98 16.64 27.74
N GLU A 3 19.73 16.20 28.97
CA GLU A 3 20.10 14.89 29.51
C GLU A 3 19.66 13.74 28.59
N GLN A 4 18.53 13.90 27.90
CA GLN A 4 17.98 12.98 26.89
C GLN A 4 18.87 12.81 25.65
N GLY A 5 19.48 13.90 25.17
CA GLY A 5 20.39 13.87 24.02
C GLY A 5 21.69 13.13 24.33
N ASP A 6 22.07 13.06 25.61
CA ASP A 6 23.22 12.30 26.09
C ASP A 6 22.92 10.79 26.12
N VAL A 7 21.75 10.38 26.63
CA VAL A 7 21.33 8.97 26.65
C VAL A 7 21.21 8.37 25.24
N LEU A 8 20.54 9.09 24.32
CA LEU A 8 20.44 8.65 22.92
C LEU A 8 21.78 8.64 22.20
N GLY A 9 22.67 9.59 22.53
CA GLY A 9 24.04 9.62 22.01
C GLY A 9 24.80 8.34 22.37
N ARG A 10 24.75 7.95 23.65
CA ARG A 10 25.38 6.73 24.15
C ARG A 10 24.82 5.47 23.50
N ILE A 11 23.49 5.34 23.37
CA ILE A 11 22.88 4.18 22.70
C ILE A 11 23.34 4.07 21.24
N ARG A 12 23.45 5.20 20.53
CA ARG A 12 23.96 5.23 19.15
C ARG A 12 25.46 4.92 19.06
N GLU A 13 26.23 5.21 20.09
CA GLU A 13 27.63 4.79 20.22
C GLU A 13 27.72 3.28 20.47
N THR A 14 26.96 2.74 21.42
CA THR A 14 26.85 1.29 21.67
C THR A 14 26.45 0.53 20.41
N LEU A 15 25.52 1.06 19.62
CA LEU A 15 25.14 0.47 18.33
C LEU A 15 26.31 0.36 17.34
N LYS A 16 27.26 1.31 17.37
CA LYS A 16 28.45 1.30 16.49
C LYS A 16 29.54 0.37 17.01
N GLU A 17 29.72 0.30 18.32
CA GLU A 17 30.83 -0.41 18.96
C GLU A 17 30.52 -1.88 19.26
N GLU A 18 29.37 -2.13 19.89
CA GLU A 18 28.99 -3.44 20.43
C GLU A 18 27.92 -4.14 19.58
N GLY A 19 27.24 -3.39 18.72
CA GLY A 19 26.25 -3.91 17.78
C GLY A 19 24.80 -3.76 18.25
N ARG A 20 23.87 -4.34 17.48
CA ARG A 20 22.43 -4.07 17.61
C ARG A 20 21.80 -4.70 18.84
N GLU A 21 22.25 -5.88 19.24
CA GLU A 21 21.72 -6.58 20.43
C GLU A 21 22.04 -5.80 21.70
N ALA A 22 23.29 -5.36 21.87
CA ALA A 22 23.71 -4.51 22.98
C ALA A 22 22.96 -3.16 22.99
N ALA A 23 22.72 -2.56 21.82
CA ALA A 23 21.92 -1.34 21.72
C ALA A 23 20.46 -1.56 22.13
N ILE A 24 19.87 -2.72 21.84
CA ILE A 24 18.52 -3.08 22.30
C ILE A 24 18.49 -3.24 23.82
N GLU A 25 19.48 -3.90 24.43
CA GLU A 25 19.55 -4.01 25.89
C GLU A 25 19.74 -2.63 26.55
N ALA A 26 20.60 -1.79 25.98
CA ALA A 26 20.84 -0.44 26.47
C ALA A 26 19.58 0.44 26.39
N ILE A 27 18.82 0.36 25.29
CA ILE A 27 17.57 1.12 25.17
C ILE A 27 16.47 0.58 26.07
N GLU A 28 16.38 -0.74 26.27
CA GLU A 28 15.43 -1.33 27.23
C GLU A 28 15.76 -0.94 28.67
N ALA A 29 17.04 -0.82 29.02
CA ALA A 29 17.45 -0.29 30.32
C ALA A 29 17.08 1.20 30.46
N ALA A 30 17.38 2.02 29.46
CA ALA A 30 17.03 3.44 29.45
C ALA A 30 15.51 3.68 29.55
N LEU A 31 14.70 2.82 28.90
CA LEU A 31 13.24 2.86 28.98
C LEU A 31 12.69 2.50 30.36
N LYS A 32 13.43 1.76 31.19
CA LYS A 32 13.03 1.50 32.59
C LYS A 32 13.24 2.73 33.47
N ASP A 33 14.30 3.49 33.20
CA ASP A 33 14.64 4.71 33.94
C ASP A 33 13.79 5.90 33.48
N HIS A 34 13.48 5.99 32.19
CA HIS A 34 12.73 7.07 31.56
C HIS A 34 11.58 6.56 30.68
N PRO A 35 10.53 5.95 31.26
CA PRO A 35 9.43 5.36 30.49
C PRO A 35 8.58 6.39 29.76
N GLU A 36 8.57 7.65 30.20
CA GLU A 36 7.80 8.74 29.58
C GLU A 36 8.48 9.39 28.36
N ASP A 37 9.69 8.96 27.97
CA ASP A 37 10.39 9.56 26.84
C ASP A 37 9.94 8.95 25.51
N GLY A 38 9.10 9.69 24.77
CA GLY A 38 8.62 9.28 23.45
C GLY A 38 9.73 9.10 22.40
N LEU A 39 10.86 9.82 22.50
CA LEU A 39 11.98 9.67 21.56
C LEU A 39 12.73 8.36 21.80
N LEU A 40 12.91 7.94 23.06
CA LEU A 40 13.47 6.62 23.38
C LEU A 40 12.59 5.49 22.82
N TRP A 41 11.26 5.62 22.92
CA TRP A 41 10.34 4.65 22.33
C TRP A 41 10.41 4.59 20.80
N LEU A 42 10.57 5.74 20.12
CA LEU A 42 10.75 5.78 18.67
C LEU A 42 12.05 5.10 18.24
N GLU A 43 13.15 5.38 18.93
CA GLU A 43 14.45 4.76 18.65
C GLU A 43 14.44 3.26 18.95
N ALA A 44 13.71 2.82 19.99
CA ALA A 44 13.50 1.40 20.26
C ALA A 44 12.74 0.71 19.11
N ALA A 45 11.73 1.39 18.54
CA ALA A 45 11.03 0.87 17.38
C ALA A 45 11.96 0.72 16.16
N ASP A 46 12.80 1.72 15.87
CA ASP A 46 13.77 1.63 14.76
C ASP A 46 14.80 0.52 15.02
N LEU A 47 15.28 0.34 16.26
CA LEU A 47 16.20 -0.73 16.65
C LEU A 47 15.60 -2.13 16.49
N HIS A 48 14.31 -2.32 16.78
CA HIS A 48 13.65 -3.61 16.57
C HIS A 48 13.41 -3.95 15.09
N LEU A 49 13.37 -2.96 14.20
CA LEU A 49 13.28 -3.18 12.77
C LEU A 49 14.63 -3.59 12.17
N PRO A 50 14.67 -4.23 11.00
CA PRO A 50 15.93 -4.49 10.31
C PRO A 50 16.61 -3.18 9.89
N PRO A 51 17.95 -3.13 9.89
CA PRO A 51 18.68 -1.91 9.56
C PRO A 51 18.41 -1.46 8.12
N ARG A 52 18.35 -0.14 7.91
CA ARG A 52 18.22 0.46 6.59
C ARG A 52 19.45 0.12 5.75
N SER A 53 19.32 -0.85 4.86
CA SER A 53 20.39 -1.25 3.93
C SER A 53 20.44 -0.33 2.71
N ARG A 54 21.64 0.02 2.25
CA ARG A 54 21.85 0.71 0.95
C ARG A 54 21.46 -0.18 -0.25
N GLY A 55 21.38 -1.50 -0.03
CA GLY A 55 20.99 -2.48 -1.03
C GLY A 55 19.49 -2.76 -1.05
N ARG A 56 19.12 -4.03 -1.20
CA ARG A 56 17.72 -4.44 -1.10
C ARG A 56 17.25 -4.27 0.36
N PRO A 57 16.13 -3.55 0.62
CA PRO A 57 15.53 -3.49 1.94
C PRO A 57 15.27 -4.91 2.46
N ILE A 58 15.61 -5.14 3.72
CA ILE A 58 15.27 -6.38 4.42
C ILE A 58 13.90 -6.13 5.03
N ASP A 59 12.92 -6.93 4.67
CA ASP A 59 11.59 -6.82 5.24
C ASP A 59 11.57 -7.45 6.65
N PRO A 60 10.94 -6.80 7.65
CA PRO A 60 10.83 -7.34 9.00
C PRO A 60 9.96 -8.60 9.07
N ASP A 61 10.23 -9.42 10.08
CA ASP A 61 9.35 -10.53 10.49
C ASP A 61 8.16 -10.04 11.33
N LEU A 62 7.23 -10.94 11.66
CA LEU A 62 6.03 -10.60 12.41
C LEU A 62 6.33 -10.13 13.84
N SER A 63 7.35 -10.69 14.48
CA SER A 63 7.75 -10.36 15.85
C SER A 63 8.34 -8.95 15.92
N GLN A 64 9.23 -8.63 14.98
CA GLN A 64 9.83 -7.30 14.81
C GLN A 64 8.75 -6.25 14.54
N CYS A 65 7.81 -6.53 13.64
CA CYS A 65 6.69 -5.62 13.38
C CYS A 65 5.82 -5.41 14.63
N ALA A 66 5.50 -6.47 15.37
CA ALA A 66 4.68 -6.38 16.58
C ALA A 66 5.36 -5.55 17.67
N ASN A 67 6.67 -5.78 17.90
CA ASN A 67 7.46 -4.99 18.85
C ASN A 67 7.56 -3.52 18.41
N ALA A 68 7.83 -3.26 17.13
CA ALA A 68 7.90 -1.91 16.59
C ALA A 68 6.56 -1.17 16.77
N VAL A 69 5.43 -1.78 16.43
CA VAL A 69 4.09 -1.17 16.62
C VAL A 69 3.82 -0.89 18.10
N ARG A 70 4.19 -1.79 19.01
CA ARG A 70 4.08 -1.56 20.46
C ARG A 70 4.87 -0.34 20.89
N CYS A 71 6.15 -0.26 20.50
CA CYS A 71 7.01 0.87 20.82
C CYS A 71 6.49 2.18 20.22
N LEU A 72 5.99 2.16 18.98
CA LEU A 72 5.43 3.34 18.32
C LEU A 72 4.14 3.83 18.99
N ARG A 73 3.26 2.92 19.43
CA ARG A 73 2.08 3.26 20.24
C ARG A 73 2.48 3.99 21.54
N SER A 74 3.52 3.50 22.22
CA SER A 74 4.07 4.20 23.40
C SER A 74 4.69 5.55 23.03
N ALA A 75 5.44 5.62 21.93
CA ALA A 75 6.09 6.85 21.48
C ALA A 75 5.07 7.97 21.27
N VAL A 76 3.98 7.68 20.55
CA VAL A 76 2.93 8.68 20.28
C VAL A 76 2.07 8.98 21.50
N SER A 77 1.92 8.04 22.45
CA SER A 77 1.17 8.32 23.68
C SER A 77 1.90 9.28 24.61
N PHE A 78 3.23 9.21 24.63
CA PHE A 78 4.06 10.10 25.45
C PHE A 78 4.43 11.40 24.73
N ASN A 79 4.69 11.33 23.42
CA ASN A 79 4.98 12.50 22.60
C ASN A 79 4.20 12.44 21.27
N PRO A 80 2.97 12.98 21.25
CA PRO A 80 2.10 12.94 20.07
C PRO A 80 2.61 13.76 18.88
N ASP A 81 3.56 14.68 19.10
CA ASP A 81 4.11 15.55 18.05
C ASP A 81 5.13 14.86 17.15
N LEU A 82 5.53 13.62 17.48
CA LEU A 82 6.49 12.82 16.71
C LEU A 82 5.89 12.30 15.40
N ASP A 83 5.94 13.12 14.36
CA ASP A 83 5.44 12.78 13.00
C ASP A 83 6.08 11.51 12.43
N GLU A 84 7.36 11.27 12.74
CA GLU A 84 8.07 10.05 12.30
C GLU A 84 7.45 8.79 12.92
N ALA A 85 7.00 8.84 14.18
CA ALA A 85 6.38 7.70 14.84
C ALA A 85 5.03 7.35 14.20
N TRP A 86 4.21 8.36 13.91
CA TRP A 86 2.95 8.18 13.18
C TRP A 86 3.18 7.61 11.79
N ALA A 87 4.14 8.17 11.04
CA ALA A 87 4.48 7.72 9.70
C ALA A 87 4.95 6.26 9.66
N LEU A 88 5.86 5.90 10.56
CA LEU A 88 6.40 4.54 10.64
C LEU A 88 5.34 3.54 11.11
N GLY A 89 4.50 3.92 12.08
CA GLY A 89 3.43 3.06 12.58
C GLY A 89 2.40 2.72 11.50
N GLY A 90 1.95 3.74 10.76
CA GLY A 90 1.01 3.55 9.67
C GLY A 90 1.59 2.71 8.52
N LEU A 91 2.87 2.91 8.18
CA LEU A 91 3.58 2.08 7.21
C LEU A 91 3.59 0.60 7.62
N ILE A 92 3.96 0.30 8.86
CA ILE A 92 4.04 -1.09 9.35
C ILE A 92 2.66 -1.74 9.37
N LEU A 93 1.64 -1.02 9.85
CA LEU A 93 0.27 -1.53 9.91
C LEU A 93 -0.27 -1.87 8.51
N VAL A 94 -0.05 -1.01 7.51
CA VAL A 94 -0.59 -1.22 6.16
C VAL A 94 0.26 -2.20 5.34
N ASP A 95 1.57 -1.96 5.26
CA ASP A 95 2.43 -2.62 4.27
C ASP A 95 3.00 -3.95 4.79
N HIS A 96 3.39 -4.01 6.07
CA HIS A 96 4.01 -5.20 6.64
C HIS A 96 3.02 -6.13 7.33
N LEU A 97 2.00 -5.59 8.02
CA LEU A 97 1.04 -6.39 8.79
C LEU A 97 -0.30 -6.59 8.07
N GLY A 98 -0.67 -5.72 7.13
CA GLY A 98 -1.99 -5.74 6.50
C GLY A 98 -3.16 -5.45 7.46
N MET A 99 -2.88 -4.85 8.61
CA MET A 99 -3.84 -4.44 9.64
C MET A 99 -4.46 -3.09 9.27
N MET A 100 -5.21 -3.03 8.18
CA MET A 100 -5.67 -1.73 7.69
C MET A 100 -6.86 -1.15 8.48
N GLU A 101 -7.58 -1.96 9.28
CA GLU A 101 -8.55 -1.44 10.26
C GLU A 101 -7.83 -0.66 11.36
N ASP A 102 -6.85 -1.28 12.03
CA ASP A 102 -5.98 -0.57 12.99
C ASP A 102 -5.26 0.63 12.35
N ALA A 103 -4.87 0.53 11.07
CA ALA A 103 -4.26 1.67 10.38
C ALA A 103 -5.24 2.83 10.18
N LEU A 104 -6.52 2.55 9.87
CA LEU A 104 -7.53 3.60 9.75
C LEU A 104 -7.73 4.34 11.08
N GLU A 105 -7.75 3.59 12.19
CA GLU A 105 -7.83 4.16 13.55
C GLU A 105 -6.56 4.95 13.90
N TRP A 106 -5.39 4.40 13.62
CA TRP A 106 -4.09 5.07 13.82
C TRP A 106 -4.02 6.42 13.11
N TRP A 107 -4.44 6.46 11.84
CA TRP A 107 -4.47 7.71 11.09
C TRP A 107 -5.56 8.68 11.58
N GLU A 108 -6.68 8.17 12.09
CA GLU A 108 -7.72 9.02 12.67
C GLU A 108 -7.27 9.68 13.96
N GLU A 109 -6.57 8.96 14.84
CA GLU A 109 -5.95 9.52 16.04
C GLU A 109 -4.96 10.64 15.67
N TYR A 110 -4.10 10.39 14.68
CA TYR A 110 -3.16 11.41 14.21
C TYR A 110 -3.89 12.64 13.62
N ARG A 111 -4.98 12.42 12.88
CA ARG A 111 -5.80 13.49 12.30
C ARG A 111 -6.48 14.35 13.36
N VAL A 112 -6.92 13.76 14.47
CA VAL A 112 -7.51 14.52 15.60
C VAL A 112 -6.48 15.46 16.22
N LEU A 113 -5.22 15.04 16.28
CA LEU A 113 -4.12 15.84 16.83
C LEU A 113 -3.63 16.93 15.85
N LYS A 114 -3.54 16.59 14.56
CA LYS A 114 -3.04 17.48 13.49
C LYS A 114 -4.05 17.56 12.33
N PRO A 115 -5.18 18.27 12.51
CA PRO A 115 -6.27 18.31 11.53
C PRO A 115 -5.89 18.97 10.20
N GLU A 116 -4.86 19.83 10.19
CA GLU A 116 -4.31 20.48 9.01
C GLU A 116 -3.44 19.56 8.14
N SER A 117 -2.99 18.42 8.69
CA SER A 117 -2.14 17.48 7.97
C SER A 117 -2.96 16.71 6.92
N PRO A 118 -2.61 16.78 5.63
CA PRO A 118 -3.30 16.02 4.59
C PRO A 118 -2.90 14.54 4.56
N ALA A 119 -1.78 14.16 5.19
CA ALA A 119 -1.22 12.81 5.14
C ALA A 119 -2.19 11.72 5.65
N PRO A 120 -2.79 11.84 6.86
CA PRO A 120 -3.76 10.87 7.36
C PRO A 120 -4.91 10.64 6.41
N MET A 121 -5.51 11.73 5.90
CA MET A 121 -6.67 11.64 5.01
C MET A 121 -6.32 10.93 3.69
N ILE A 122 -5.13 11.19 3.13
CA ILE A 122 -4.66 10.52 1.90
C ILE A 122 -4.52 9.01 2.12
N GLU A 123 -3.94 8.60 3.25
CA GLU A 123 -3.76 7.18 3.57
C GLU A 123 -5.09 6.49 3.89
N GLN A 124 -5.99 7.16 4.63
CA GLN A 124 -7.36 6.66 4.88
C GLN A 124 -8.14 6.45 3.58
N VAL A 125 -8.09 7.41 2.65
CA VAL A 125 -8.73 7.27 1.33
C VAL A 125 -8.16 6.08 0.55
N ALA A 126 -6.84 5.89 0.58
CA ALA A 126 -6.19 4.76 -0.08
C ALA A 126 -6.65 3.41 0.49
N ILE A 127 -6.73 3.28 1.82
CA ILE A 127 -7.22 2.06 2.48
C ILE A 127 -8.69 1.80 2.14
N LEU A 128 -9.56 2.80 2.26
CA LEU A 128 -10.99 2.65 1.95
C LEU A 128 -11.23 2.27 0.49
N ALA A 129 -10.43 2.81 -0.44
CA ALA A 129 -10.48 2.45 -1.85
C ALA A 129 -10.08 0.99 -2.09
N ARG A 130 -9.10 0.45 -1.34
CA ARG A 130 -8.72 -0.97 -1.39
C ARG A 130 -9.85 -1.88 -0.95
N TYR A 131 -10.56 -1.53 0.13
CA TYR A 131 -11.77 -2.23 0.56
C TYR A 131 -12.95 -2.13 -0.40
N GLY A 132 -12.94 -1.12 -1.28
CA GLY A 132 -14.06 -0.83 -2.16
C GLY A 132 -15.17 -0.01 -1.49
N GLU A 133 -14.88 0.60 -0.34
CA GLU A 133 -15.76 1.53 0.37
C GLU A 133 -15.65 2.93 -0.25
N TYR A 134 -15.97 3.02 -1.54
CA TYR A 134 -15.78 4.23 -2.35
C TYR A 134 -16.59 5.42 -1.86
N ALA A 135 -17.76 5.19 -1.26
CA ALA A 135 -18.59 6.25 -0.70
C ALA A 135 -17.94 6.90 0.53
N ALA A 136 -17.34 6.10 1.42
CA ALA A 136 -16.61 6.62 2.57
C ALA A 136 -15.33 7.34 2.12
N ALA A 137 -14.59 6.74 1.18
CA ALA A 137 -13.39 7.34 0.60
C ALA A 137 -13.70 8.70 -0.07
N SER A 138 -14.83 8.82 -0.77
CA SER A 138 -15.24 10.08 -1.40
C SER A 138 -15.47 11.20 -0.39
N LYS A 139 -16.11 10.91 0.75
CA LYS A 139 -16.37 11.93 1.78
C LYS A 139 -15.07 12.52 2.34
N ILE A 140 -14.07 11.66 2.58
CA ILE A 140 -12.75 12.11 3.04
C ILE A 140 -12.04 12.87 1.90
N MET A 141 -12.21 12.41 0.66
CA MET A 141 -11.64 13.09 -0.50
C MET A 141 -12.19 14.51 -0.68
N ASP A 142 -13.50 14.69 -0.51
CA ASP A 142 -14.15 16.02 -0.52
C ASP A 142 -13.59 16.92 0.59
N SER A 143 -13.26 16.35 1.76
CA SER A 143 -12.63 17.08 2.86
C SER A 143 -11.21 17.55 2.50
N ILE A 144 -10.43 16.74 1.78
CA ILE A 144 -9.10 17.13 1.29
C ILE A 144 -9.20 18.23 0.24
N GLU A 145 -10.19 18.18 -0.66
CA GLU A 145 -10.40 19.23 -1.68
C GLU A 145 -10.69 20.60 -1.04
N ASN A 146 -11.25 20.62 0.17
CA ASN A 146 -11.52 21.83 0.95
C ASN A 146 -10.33 22.34 1.77
N LEU A 147 -9.23 21.57 1.89
CA LEU A 147 -8.02 22.04 2.57
C LEU A 147 -7.31 23.13 1.75
N ASP A 148 -6.56 24.00 2.42
CA ASP A 148 -5.70 24.96 1.71
C ASP A 148 -4.70 24.20 0.82
N GLN A 149 -4.76 24.46 -0.49
CA GLN A 149 -3.90 23.81 -1.46
C GLN A 149 -2.40 24.04 -1.20
N ASN A 150 -2.02 25.03 -0.39
CA ASN A 150 -0.64 25.26 -0.04
C ASN A 150 -0.08 24.26 0.99
N THR A 151 -0.93 23.51 1.71
CA THR A 151 -0.49 22.46 2.64
C THR A 151 -0.03 21.20 1.92
N LEU A 152 -0.60 20.94 0.73
CA LEU A 152 -0.30 19.75 -0.07
C LEU A 152 1.00 19.92 -0.85
N THR A 153 1.92 18.98 -0.68
CA THR A 153 3.10 18.85 -1.53
C THR A 153 2.67 18.53 -2.97
N LYS A 154 3.45 18.94 -3.98
CA LYS A 154 3.17 18.62 -5.41
C LYS A 154 2.91 17.13 -5.67
N SER A 155 3.64 16.25 -4.98
CA SER A 155 3.43 14.79 -5.04
C SER A 155 2.05 14.39 -4.48
N GLN A 156 1.67 14.92 -3.31
CA GLN A 156 0.38 14.67 -2.68
C GLN A 156 -0.78 15.20 -3.54
N LYS A 157 -0.64 16.39 -4.17
CA LYS A 157 -1.62 16.93 -5.14
C LYS A 157 -1.86 15.99 -6.31
N ARG A 158 -0.80 15.40 -6.86
CA ARG A 158 -0.92 14.44 -7.95
C ARG A 158 -1.60 13.16 -7.49
N ARG A 159 -1.20 12.61 -6.35
CA ARG A 159 -1.77 11.38 -5.78
C ARG A 159 -3.26 11.53 -5.49
N THR A 160 -3.65 12.64 -4.84
CA THR A 160 -5.05 12.97 -4.55
C THR A 160 -5.87 13.14 -5.82
N ALA A 161 -5.36 13.85 -6.84
CA ALA A 161 -6.06 13.97 -8.11
C ALA A 161 -6.24 12.63 -8.84
N ASP A 162 -5.23 11.76 -8.83
CA ASP A 162 -5.29 10.43 -9.46
C ASP A 162 -6.27 9.50 -8.73
N VAL A 163 -6.24 9.51 -7.41
CA VAL A 163 -7.18 8.75 -6.55
C VAL A 163 -8.60 9.29 -6.69
N GLY A 164 -8.80 10.61 -6.65
CA GLY A 164 -10.09 11.27 -6.81
C GLY A 164 -10.76 10.95 -8.16
N ARG A 165 -9.99 10.94 -9.26
CA ARG A 165 -10.50 10.48 -10.57
C ARG A 165 -10.93 9.02 -10.52
N SER A 166 -10.09 8.16 -9.94
CA SER A 166 -10.39 6.72 -9.82
C SER A 166 -11.62 6.45 -8.95
N LEU A 167 -11.84 7.25 -7.90
CA LEU A 167 -13.03 7.18 -7.05
C LEU A 167 -14.29 7.62 -7.77
N LYS A 168 -14.23 8.73 -8.53
CA LYS A 168 -15.37 9.21 -9.34
C LYS A 168 -15.78 8.16 -10.38
N ASP A 169 -14.81 7.54 -11.06
CA ASP A 169 -15.06 6.42 -11.97
C ASP A 169 -15.70 5.22 -11.23
N ALA A 170 -15.21 4.89 -10.04
CA ALA A 170 -15.70 3.76 -9.25
C ALA A 170 -17.10 3.99 -8.67
N LEU A 171 -17.46 5.22 -8.31
CA LEU A 171 -18.80 5.60 -7.87
C LEU A 171 -19.82 5.59 -9.02
N GLY A 172 -19.38 5.87 -10.25
CA GLY A 172 -20.20 5.74 -11.45
C GLY A 172 -20.52 4.29 -11.83
N LEU A 173 -19.77 3.31 -11.33
CA LEU A 173 -20.09 1.89 -11.49
C LEU A 173 -21.32 1.54 -10.65
N ARG A 174 -22.16 0.63 -11.16
CA ARG A 174 -23.33 0.15 -10.39
C ARG A 174 -22.83 -0.51 -9.10
N GLN A 175 -23.45 -0.24 -7.96
CA GLN A 175 -23.05 -0.79 -6.66
C GLN A 175 -22.91 -2.33 -6.65
N LYS A 176 -23.65 -3.04 -7.53
CA LYS A 176 -23.57 -4.49 -7.75
C LYS A 176 -22.28 -4.97 -8.41
N ASP A 177 -21.54 -4.08 -9.06
CA ASP A 177 -20.26 -4.43 -9.64
C ASP A 177 -19.20 -4.52 -8.55
N VAL A 178 -19.23 -3.71 -7.50
CA VAL A 178 -18.16 -3.67 -6.47
C VAL A 178 -17.99 -5.05 -5.81
N PHE A 179 -16.79 -5.62 -5.89
CA PHE A 179 -16.52 -6.91 -5.29
C PHE A 179 -16.59 -6.81 -3.76
N ARG A 180 -17.44 -7.65 -3.16
CA ARG A 180 -17.58 -7.83 -1.71
C ARG A 180 -17.15 -9.26 -1.32
N PRO A 181 -15.86 -9.48 -0.97
CA PRO A 181 -15.34 -10.78 -0.58
C PRO A 181 -16.10 -11.46 0.56
N GLN A 182 -16.66 -10.66 1.47
CA GLN A 182 -17.42 -11.15 2.62
C GLN A 182 -18.70 -11.92 2.24
N ASP A 183 -19.24 -11.71 1.03
CA ASP A 183 -20.38 -12.50 0.54
C ASP A 183 -19.88 -13.73 -0.24
N PRO A 184 -20.05 -14.96 0.29
CA PRO A 184 -19.61 -16.18 -0.40
C PRO A 184 -20.34 -16.40 -1.74
N ASN A 185 -21.55 -15.84 -1.88
CA ASN A 185 -22.38 -16.00 -3.07
C ASN A 185 -22.18 -14.88 -4.10
N HIS A 186 -21.14 -14.05 -3.92
CA HIS A 186 -20.86 -12.96 -4.85
C HIS A 186 -20.47 -13.52 -6.25
N PRO A 187 -21.09 -13.06 -7.36
CA PRO A 187 -20.84 -13.61 -8.72
C PRO A 187 -19.37 -13.55 -9.18
N ARG A 188 -18.56 -12.69 -8.56
CA ARG A 188 -17.13 -12.58 -8.87
C ARG A 188 -16.30 -13.73 -8.31
N TRP A 189 -16.73 -14.43 -7.26
CA TRP A 189 -16.04 -15.62 -6.78
C TRP A 189 -15.95 -16.70 -7.86
N GLU A 190 -17.04 -16.91 -8.60
CA GLU A 190 -17.06 -17.84 -9.73
C GLU A 190 -16.06 -17.44 -10.83
N LYS A 191 -15.92 -16.15 -11.12
CA LYS A 191 -14.94 -15.65 -12.09
C LYS A 191 -13.50 -15.90 -11.61
N ILE A 192 -13.22 -15.59 -10.34
CA ILE A 192 -11.89 -15.81 -9.74
C ILE A 192 -11.56 -17.30 -9.76
N GLU A 193 -12.53 -18.18 -9.44
CA GLU A 193 -12.34 -19.62 -9.49
C GLU A 193 -12.01 -20.13 -10.89
N ARG A 194 -12.76 -19.70 -11.92
CA ARG A 194 -12.48 -20.06 -13.32
C ARG A 194 -11.07 -19.66 -13.77
N TYR A 195 -10.59 -18.51 -13.30
CA TYR A 195 -9.28 -17.96 -13.66
C TYR A 195 -8.19 -18.17 -12.60
N ARG A 196 -8.41 -19.04 -11.61
CA ARG A 196 -7.50 -19.25 -10.45
C ARG A 196 -6.08 -19.66 -10.80
N ASN A 197 -5.85 -20.16 -12.02
CA ASN A 197 -4.54 -20.61 -12.49
C ASN A 197 -3.87 -19.65 -13.46
N GLN A 198 -4.49 -18.51 -13.76
CA GLN A 198 -3.90 -17.46 -14.59
C GLN A 198 -3.12 -16.48 -13.70
N LYS A 199 -1.87 -16.19 -14.07
CA LYS A 199 -1.05 -15.21 -13.35
C LYS A 199 -1.50 -13.79 -13.71
N PRO A 200 -1.33 -12.81 -12.78
CA PRO A 200 -1.52 -11.42 -13.11
C PRO A 200 -0.53 -11.02 -14.22
N VAL A 201 -1.01 -10.20 -15.14
CA VAL A 201 -0.23 -9.66 -16.24
C VAL A 201 0.59 -8.49 -15.71
N SER A 202 1.92 -8.56 -15.78
CA SER A 202 2.77 -7.45 -15.38
C SER A 202 2.71 -6.30 -16.38
N GLN A 203 2.91 -5.07 -15.91
CA GLN A 203 2.91 -3.89 -16.79
C GLN A 203 3.99 -3.99 -17.87
N THR A 204 5.17 -4.50 -17.53
CA THR A 204 6.28 -4.71 -18.47
C THR A 204 5.91 -5.75 -19.53
N TYR A 205 5.29 -6.87 -19.14
CA TYR A 205 4.82 -7.87 -20.10
C TYR A 205 3.78 -7.26 -21.05
N PHE A 206 2.80 -6.54 -20.51
CA PHE A 206 1.77 -5.89 -21.33
C PHE A 206 2.38 -4.88 -22.32
N LEU A 207 3.34 -4.08 -21.87
CA LEU A 207 4.03 -3.12 -22.72
C LEU A 207 4.77 -3.79 -23.88
N PHE A 208 5.56 -4.83 -23.59
CA PHE A 208 6.37 -5.50 -24.60
C PHE A 208 5.57 -6.38 -25.56
N PHE A 209 4.52 -7.05 -25.09
CA PHE A 209 3.80 -8.03 -25.90
C PHE A 209 2.50 -7.50 -26.51
N MET A 210 1.87 -6.48 -25.93
CA MET A 210 0.63 -5.90 -26.47
C MET A 210 0.86 -4.56 -27.17
N ILE A 211 1.68 -3.67 -26.59
CA ILE A 211 1.84 -2.29 -27.09
C ILE A 211 2.99 -2.19 -28.10
N ALA A 212 4.17 -2.71 -27.76
CA ALA A 212 5.37 -2.55 -28.58
C ALA A 212 5.22 -3.09 -30.02
N PRO A 213 4.59 -4.26 -30.27
CA PRO A 213 4.41 -4.76 -31.63
C PRO A 213 3.50 -3.85 -32.47
N LEU A 214 2.43 -3.32 -31.87
CA LEU A 214 1.51 -2.40 -32.55
C LEU A 214 2.18 -1.06 -32.90
N VAL A 215 2.94 -0.50 -31.95
CA VAL A 215 3.71 0.73 -32.17
C VAL A 215 4.80 0.51 -33.22
N PHE A 216 5.45 -0.66 -33.22
CA PHE A 216 6.47 -1.00 -34.20
C PHE A 216 5.90 -1.13 -35.62
N VAL A 217 4.74 -1.77 -35.78
CA VAL A 217 4.03 -1.86 -37.07
C VAL A 217 3.64 -0.46 -37.57
N LEU A 218 3.09 0.39 -36.69
CA LEU A 218 2.78 1.78 -37.02
C LEU A 218 4.04 2.58 -37.42
N GLY A 219 5.14 2.37 -36.71
CA GLY A 219 6.44 2.96 -37.02
C GLY A 219 6.97 2.53 -38.38
N PHE A 220 6.84 1.24 -38.73
CA PHE A 220 7.23 0.72 -40.03
C PHE A 220 6.41 1.33 -41.17
N ILE A 221 5.09 1.42 -41.00
CA ILE A 221 4.18 2.06 -41.97
C ILE A 221 4.52 3.54 -42.14
N ALA A 222 4.71 4.27 -41.03
CA ALA A 222 5.07 5.69 -41.06
C ALA A 222 6.44 5.91 -41.74
N SER A 223 7.43 5.06 -41.43
CA SER A 223 8.75 5.12 -42.06
C SER A 223 8.68 4.86 -43.56
N ALA A 224 7.86 3.89 -44.00
CA ALA A 224 7.69 3.60 -45.42
C ALA A 224 7.01 4.76 -46.16
N ALA A 225 5.97 5.36 -45.57
CA ALA A 225 5.25 6.49 -46.14
C ALA A 225 6.08 7.78 -46.19
N LEU A 226 6.95 8.00 -45.20
CA LEU A 226 7.74 9.22 -45.05
C LEU A 226 9.18 9.08 -45.59
N ALA A 227 9.56 7.90 -46.09
CA ALA A 227 10.86 7.66 -46.72
C ALA A 227 11.23 8.68 -47.83
N PRO A 228 10.30 9.17 -48.69
CA PRO A 228 10.64 10.14 -49.73
C PRO A 228 11.15 11.50 -49.20
N TYR A 229 10.89 11.84 -47.94
CA TYR A 229 11.24 13.13 -47.35
C TYR A 229 12.63 13.14 -46.67
N GLY A 230 13.42 12.07 -46.82
CA GLY A 230 14.78 11.96 -46.30
C GLY A 230 14.86 12.17 -44.78
N ALA A 231 15.84 12.94 -44.31
CA ALA A 231 16.08 13.16 -42.87
C ALA A 231 14.88 13.79 -42.13
N ARG A 232 14.10 14.66 -42.80
CA ARG A 232 12.89 15.26 -42.20
C ARG A 232 11.79 14.21 -42.00
N GLY A 233 11.68 13.25 -42.92
CA GLY A 233 10.76 12.12 -42.81
C GLY A 233 11.11 11.18 -41.65
N GLN A 234 12.40 10.96 -41.39
CA GLN A 234 12.85 10.16 -40.25
C GLN A 234 12.53 10.83 -38.90
N VAL A 235 12.77 12.14 -38.78
CA VAL A 235 12.40 12.91 -37.57
C VAL A 235 10.89 12.88 -37.36
N ALA A 236 10.09 13.08 -38.40
CA ALA A 236 8.64 13.00 -38.33
C ALA A 236 8.15 11.60 -37.91
N THR A 237 8.76 10.54 -38.47
CA THR A 237 8.47 9.15 -38.09
C THR A 237 8.74 8.91 -36.60
N PHE A 238 9.88 9.40 -36.09
CA PHE A 238 10.21 9.29 -34.67
C PHE A 238 9.17 9.97 -33.77
N LEU A 239 8.74 11.19 -34.12
CA LEU A 239 7.70 11.91 -33.37
C LEU A 239 6.35 11.17 -33.43
N ILE A 240 6.01 10.57 -34.57
CA ILE A 240 4.80 9.74 -34.71
C ILE A 240 4.87 8.52 -33.80
N ILE A 241 6.00 7.81 -33.79
CA ILE A 241 6.20 6.64 -32.91
C ILE A 241 6.08 7.04 -31.44
N LEU A 242 6.68 8.16 -31.04
CA LEU A 242 6.63 8.64 -29.65
C LEU A 242 5.21 9.02 -29.24
N THR A 243 4.48 9.71 -30.13
CA THR A 243 3.08 10.09 -29.90
C THR A 243 2.16 8.86 -29.87
N ALA A 244 2.37 7.90 -30.79
CA ALA A 244 1.65 6.63 -30.83
C ALA A 244 1.88 5.80 -29.57
N PHE A 245 3.11 5.74 -29.08
CA PHE A 245 3.44 5.03 -27.84
C PHE A 245 2.73 5.65 -26.63
N PHE A 246 2.76 6.98 -26.49
CA PHE A 246 2.11 7.65 -25.37
C PHE A 246 0.58 7.57 -25.41
N THR A 247 -0.01 7.66 -26.60
CA THR A 247 -1.47 7.51 -26.76
C THR A 247 -1.91 6.07 -26.54
N MET A 248 -1.19 5.09 -27.07
CA MET A 248 -1.51 3.67 -26.93
C MET A 248 -1.34 3.18 -25.50
N THR A 249 -0.33 3.64 -24.77
CA THR A 249 -0.19 3.32 -23.33
C THR A 249 -1.40 3.80 -22.53
N ARG A 250 -1.94 5.01 -22.79
CA ARG A 250 -3.15 5.49 -22.11
C ARG A 250 -4.43 4.76 -22.52
N VAL A 251 -4.64 4.54 -23.82
CA VAL A 251 -5.87 3.90 -24.33
C VAL A 251 -5.95 2.42 -23.92
N SER A 252 -4.80 1.79 -23.65
CA SER A 252 -4.73 0.38 -23.26
C SER A 252 -4.90 0.13 -21.75
N GLU A 253 -4.90 1.17 -20.91
CA GLU A 253 -5.11 1.03 -19.45
C GLU A 253 -6.42 0.30 -19.07
N PRO A 254 -7.58 0.56 -19.69
CA PRO A 254 -8.81 -0.16 -19.36
C PRO A 254 -8.71 -1.66 -19.67
N LEU A 255 -8.04 -2.02 -20.77
CA LEU A 255 -7.81 -3.42 -21.15
C LEU A 255 -6.88 -4.11 -20.15
N PHE A 256 -5.79 -3.45 -19.76
CA PHE A 256 -4.87 -3.95 -18.74
C PHE A 256 -5.59 -4.18 -17.40
N ARG A 257 -6.40 -3.20 -16.95
CA ARG A 257 -7.23 -3.33 -15.75
C ARG A 257 -8.23 -4.47 -15.86
N TRP A 258 -8.84 -4.66 -17.04
CA TRP A 258 -9.76 -5.75 -17.28
C TRP A 258 -9.10 -7.12 -17.18
N MET A 259 -7.92 -7.30 -17.80
CA MET A 259 -7.15 -8.56 -17.71
C MET A 259 -6.74 -8.89 -16.27
N ASN A 260 -6.40 -7.86 -15.48
CA ASN A 260 -5.97 -8.00 -14.10
C ASN A 260 -7.11 -7.92 -13.07
N ARG A 261 -8.37 -7.80 -13.50
CA ARG A 261 -9.50 -7.58 -12.59
C ARG A 261 -9.66 -8.69 -11.55
N ASN A 262 -9.45 -9.94 -11.95
CA ASN A 262 -9.54 -11.07 -11.04
C ASN A 262 -8.41 -11.05 -9.99
N ALA A 263 -7.22 -10.57 -10.37
CA ALA A 263 -6.10 -10.40 -9.45
C ALA A 263 -6.38 -9.27 -8.46
N THR A 264 -6.90 -8.13 -8.91
CA THR A 264 -7.30 -7.02 -8.01
C THR A 264 -8.43 -7.40 -7.07
N ASP A 265 -9.37 -8.23 -7.53
CA ASP A 265 -10.45 -8.73 -6.68
C ASP A 265 -9.92 -9.67 -5.61
N LEU A 266 -9.05 -10.63 -5.99
CA LEU A 266 -8.40 -11.51 -5.03
C LEU A 266 -7.53 -10.72 -4.04
N ASP A 267 -6.85 -9.68 -4.49
CA ASP A 267 -6.07 -8.78 -3.64
C ASP A 267 -6.93 -8.11 -2.56
N ARG A 268 -8.10 -7.62 -2.95
CA ARG A 268 -9.10 -7.09 -2.00
C ARG A 268 -9.56 -8.14 -1.00
N ALA A 269 -9.77 -9.38 -1.43
CA ALA A 269 -10.14 -10.45 -0.51
C ALA A 269 -9.04 -10.75 0.50
N LEU A 270 -7.77 -10.76 0.08
CA LEU A 270 -6.62 -10.90 0.97
C LEU A 270 -6.54 -9.73 1.96
N ASP A 271 -6.72 -8.50 1.50
CA ASP A 271 -6.70 -7.31 2.35
C ASP A 271 -7.81 -7.34 3.43
N ILE A 272 -9.01 -7.80 3.06
CA ILE A 272 -10.15 -7.96 4.00
C ILE A 272 -9.92 -9.10 5.00
N GLU A 273 -9.35 -10.22 4.55
CA GLU A 273 -9.00 -11.35 5.42
C GLU A 273 -7.94 -10.95 6.47
N MET A 274 -6.92 -10.19 6.06
CA MET A 274 -5.87 -9.71 6.97
C MET A 274 -6.37 -8.72 8.01
N ALA A 275 -7.26 -7.82 7.59
CA ALA A 275 -7.83 -6.81 8.45
C ALA A 275 -8.76 -7.41 9.50
N SER A 276 -9.70 -8.25 9.07
CA SER A 276 -10.67 -8.89 9.95
C SER A 276 -10.10 -9.99 10.85
N GLY A 277 -8.91 -10.53 10.50
CA GLY A 277 -8.37 -11.74 11.12
C GLY A 277 -9.19 -13.00 10.85
N LYS A 278 -10.07 -12.99 9.84
CA LYS A 278 -11.00 -14.08 9.52
C LYS A 278 -10.96 -14.45 8.06
N VAL A 279 -11.09 -15.74 7.79
CA VAL A 279 -11.04 -16.32 6.45
C VAL A 279 -12.30 -15.98 5.65
N CYS A 280 -12.10 -15.44 4.45
CA CYS A 280 -13.16 -15.28 3.45
C CYS A 280 -12.86 -16.01 2.13
N ILE A 281 -11.58 -16.28 1.83
CA ILE A 281 -11.18 -16.90 0.55
C ILE A 281 -11.41 -18.43 0.60
N PRO A 282 -12.19 -18.99 -0.34
CA PRO A 282 -12.38 -20.44 -0.50
C PRO A 282 -11.09 -21.23 -0.76
N GLU A 283 -10.98 -22.45 -0.22
CA GLU A 283 -9.77 -23.31 -0.33
C GLU A 283 -9.38 -23.64 -1.78
N ASN A 284 -10.36 -23.92 -2.63
CA ASN A 284 -10.18 -24.16 -4.07
C ASN A 284 -9.47 -23.01 -4.80
N ILE A 285 -9.60 -21.77 -4.31
CA ILE A 285 -8.94 -20.58 -4.88
C ILE A 285 -7.52 -20.42 -4.29
N ARG A 286 -7.32 -20.78 -3.01
CA ARG A 286 -6.01 -20.69 -2.33
C ARG A 286 -4.95 -21.58 -2.95
N GLU A 287 -5.35 -22.76 -3.41
CA GLU A 287 -4.44 -23.70 -4.09
C GLU A 287 -3.98 -23.21 -5.47
N GLY A 288 -4.74 -22.28 -6.06
CA GLY A 288 -4.54 -21.74 -7.39
C GLY A 288 -3.21 -21.01 -7.56
N ARG A 289 -2.70 -20.99 -8.80
CA ARG A 289 -1.46 -20.26 -9.16
C ARG A 289 -1.60 -18.75 -9.00
N LEU A 290 -2.81 -18.21 -9.17
CA LEU A 290 -3.09 -16.79 -8.98
C LEU A 290 -2.82 -16.39 -7.53
N HIS A 291 -3.42 -17.08 -6.57
CA HIS A 291 -3.22 -16.84 -5.14
C HIS A 291 -1.73 -16.93 -4.75
N LYS A 292 -1.04 -18.00 -5.15
CA LYS A 292 0.41 -18.14 -4.93
C LYS A 292 1.23 -17.00 -5.54
N SER A 293 0.82 -16.50 -6.72
CA SER A 293 1.47 -15.36 -7.36
C SER A 293 1.25 -14.05 -6.61
N MET A 294 0.07 -13.85 -5.98
CA MET A 294 -0.22 -12.68 -5.16
C MET A 294 0.63 -12.66 -3.89
N LEU A 295 0.83 -13.82 -3.26
CA LEU A 295 1.64 -13.93 -2.04
C LEU A 295 3.14 -13.70 -2.26
N LYS A 296 3.66 -13.94 -3.48
CA LYS A 296 5.09 -13.82 -3.79
C LYS A 296 5.68 -12.43 -3.49
N TYR A 297 4.87 -11.39 -3.60
CA TYR A 297 5.31 -9.99 -3.45
C TYR A 297 4.95 -9.40 -2.09
N ARG A 298 4.39 -10.19 -1.17
CA ARG A 298 4.02 -9.75 0.17
C ARG A 298 5.21 -9.86 1.13
N PRO A 299 5.34 -8.96 2.12
CA PRO A 299 6.41 -9.05 3.12
C PRO A 299 6.32 -10.33 3.98
N PRO A 300 7.44 -10.78 4.58
CA PRO A 300 7.47 -11.96 5.45
C PRO A 300 6.49 -11.87 6.63
N ALA A 301 6.46 -10.72 7.34
CA ALA A 301 5.51 -10.48 8.42
C ALA A 301 4.05 -10.69 7.99
N TRP A 302 3.71 -10.19 6.80
CA TRP A 302 2.38 -10.34 6.21
C TRP A 302 2.04 -11.80 5.97
N ILE A 303 2.97 -12.55 5.37
CA ILE A 303 2.81 -13.98 5.03
C ILE A 303 2.64 -14.81 6.30
N GLU A 304 3.46 -14.57 7.32
CA GLU A 304 3.39 -15.28 8.59
C GLU A 304 2.04 -15.05 9.27
N ARG A 305 1.59 -13.79 9.36
CA ARG A 305 0.28 -13.47 9.93
C ARG A 305 -0.86 -14.09 9.12
N HIS A 306 -0.84 -13.98 7.80
CA HIS A 306 -1.82 -14.62 6.92
C HIS A 306 -1.87 -16.13 7.17
N SER A 307 -0.72 -16.80 7.29
CA SER A 307 -0.68 -18.24 7.58
C SER A 307 -1.33 -18.60 8.91
N ARG A 308 -1.17 -17.76 9.95
CA ARG A 308 -1.81 -17.95 11.27
C ARG A 308 -3.33 -17.78 11.19
N ILE A 309 -3.81 -16.76 10.47
CA ILE A 309 -5.25 -16.52 10.24
C ILE A 309 -5.88 -17.71 9.50
N VAL A 310 -5.21 -18.20 8.45
CA VAL A 310 -5.67 -19.36 7.68
C VAL A 310 -5.71 -20.63 8.52
N ALA A 311 -4.71 -20.85 9.38
CA ALA A 311 -4.67 -22.00 10.28
C ALA A 311 -5.79 -21.98 11.33
N GLU A 312 -6.19 -20.78 11.79
CA GLU A 312 -7.30 -20.63 12.73
C GLU A 312 -8.66 -20.94 12.07
N GLY A 313 -8.81 -20.64 10.77
CA GLY A 313 -9.95 -21.06 9.97
C GLY A 313 -11.30 -20.43 10.35
N GLN A 314 -11.31 -19.38 11.19
CA GLN A 314 -12.53 -18.69 11.56
C GLN A 314 -13.16 -18.00 10.35
N ARG A 315 -14.41 -18.34 10.03
CA ARG A 315 -15.10 -17.78 8.86
C ARG A 315 -15.61 -16.36 9.13
N MET A 316 -15.41 -15.48 8.15
CA MET A 316 -15.93 -14.12 8.16
C MET A 316 -17.47 -14.07 8.11
N GLN A 317 -18.07 -13.09 8.80
CA GLN A 317 -19.50 -12.82 8.72
C GLN A 317 -19.88 -12.17 7.39
N ARG A 318 -21.02 -12.56 6.82
CA ARG A 318 -21.49 -12.08 5.51
C ARG A 318 -21.70 -10.56 5.42
N ARG A 319 -22.01 -9.91 6.55
CA ARG A 319 -22.26 -8.46 6.64
C ARG A 319 -21.08 -7.70 7.23
N TRP A 320 -19.89 -8.28 7.21
CA TRP A 320 -18.70 -7.56 7.67
C TRP A 320 -18.49 -6.29 6.84
N THR A 321 -18.24 -5.21 7.56
CA THR A 321 -17.89 -3.88 7.05
C THR A 321 -16.81 -3.33 7.97
N THR A 322 -15.98 -2.44 7.46
CA THR A 322 -15.01 -1.74 8.31
C THR A 322 -15.76 -1.05 9.45
N GLY A 323 -15.33 -1.28 10.69
CA GLY A 323 -15.87 -0.56 11.85
C GLY A 323 -15.56 0.94 11.82
N PHE A 324 -14.66 1.36 10.92
CA PHE A 324 -14.19 2.72 10.78
C PHE A 324 -15.30 3.69 10.38
N THR A 325 -15.50 4.70 11.23
CA THR A 325 -16.30 5.89 10.94
C THR A 325 -15.41 7.09 11.22
N SER A 326 -15.15 7.91 10.19
CA SER A 326 -14.48 9.21 10.39
C SER A 326 -15.28 10.00 11.40
N LYS A 327 -14.61 10.50 12.43
CA LYS A 327 -15.21 11.40 13.42
C LYS A 327 -15.31 12.82 12.87
#